data_AF-A0A0L8HZU7-F1
#
_entry.id   AF-A0A0L8HZU7-F1
#
_cell.length_a   1.000
_cell.length_b   1.000
_cell.length_c   1.000
_cell.angle_alpha   90.00
_cell.angle_beta   90.00
_cell.angle_gamma   90.00
#
_symmetry.space_group_name_H-M   'P 1'
#
loop_
_entity.id
_entity.type
_entity.pdbx_description
1 polymer ?
#
loop_
_entity_poly.entity_id
_entity_poly.type
_entity_poly.pdbx_seq_one_letter_code
_entity_poly.pdbx_strand_id
1 'polypeptide(L)'
;MTVSNDINVSVKTYQKLSMYKDLEIEISKMWNLKTKTIPVVIGALGMIAKWADCYLAQIPGNPKMAEIQKIVLTGTAHILRKILPMQSQA
;
A
#
# COMPACT_ATOMS: atom_id res chain seq x y z
N MET A 1 -23.35 11.61 4.97
CA MET A 1 -21.94 11.75 5.37
C MET A 1 -21.07 11.43 4.17
N THR A 2 -20.50 12.47 3.57
CA THR A 2 -19.61 12.36 2.40
C THR A 2 -18.32 11.72 2.86
N VAL A 3 -18.09 10.47 2.45
CA VAL A 3 -16.90 9.72 2.84
C VAL A 3 -15.69 10.36 2.16
N SER A 4 -14.96 11.18 2.91
CA SER A 4 -13.65 11.74 2.53
C SER A 4 -12.56 10.66 2.59
N ASN A 5 -12.76 9.57 1.85
CA ASN A 5 -11.94 8.36 1.96
C ASN A 5 -10.57 8.53 1.26
N ASP A 6 -10.52 9.34 0.21
CA ASP A 6 -9.32 9.58 -0.61
C ASP A 6 -8.25 10.39 0.14
N ILE A 7 -8.68 11.34 0.99
CA ILE A 7 -7.79 12.18 1.80
C ILE A 7 -7.03 11.32 2.81
N ASN A 8 -7.69 10.37 3.46
CA ASN A 8 -7.06 9.51 4.46
C ASN A 8 -5.97 8.60 3.85
N VAL A 9 -6.23 8.05 2.65
CA VAL A 9 -5.22 7.24 1.94
C VAL A 9 -4.03 8.11 1.54
N SER A 10 -4.28 9.32 1.04
CA SER A 10 -3.23 10.27 0.67
C SER A 10 -2.38 10.71 1.88
N VAL A 11 -3.01 11.01 3.01
CA VAL A 11 -2.29 11.31 4.27
C VAL A 11 -1.40 10.14 4.69
N LYS A 12 -1.91 8.90 4.60
CA LYS A 12 -1.11 7.71 4.90
C LYS A 12 0.05 7.51 3.93
N THR A 13 -0.10 7.84 2.65
CA THR A 13 1.03 7.78 1.69
C THR A 13 2.14 8.74 2.08
N TYR A 14 1.81 9.98 2.46
CA TYR A 14 2.79 10.97 2.90
C TYR A 14 3.47 10.57 4.21
N GLN A 15 2.69 10.06 5.18
CA GLN A 15 3.26 9.54 6.44
C GLN A 15 4.29 8.44 6.18
N LYS A 16 3.98 7.48 5.30
CA LYS A 16 4.96 6.44 4.95
C LYS A 16 6.23 7.03 4.34
N LEU A 17 6.10 7.96 3.39
CA LEU A 17 7.27 8.62 2.80
C LEU A 17 8.15 9.31 3.84
N SER A 18 7.54 9.99 4.81
CA SER A 18 8.27 10.65 5.89
C SER A 18 8.95 9.64 6.83
N MET A 19 8.25 8.59 7.24
CA MET A 19 8.78 7.60 8.18
C MET A 19 9.95 6.80 7.60
N TYR A 20 9.94 6.52 6.30
CA TYR A 20 10.99 5.75 5.65
C TYR A 20 12.12 6.60 5.08
N LYS A 21 12.09 7.92 5.27
CA LYS A 21 13.11 8.80 4.67
C LYS A 21 14.49 8.59 5.29
N ASP A 22 14.57 8.41 6.59
CA ASP A 22 15.84 8.15 7.28
C ASP A 22 16.42 6.79 6.86
N LEU A 23 15.57 5.78 6.71
CA LEU A 23 15.97 4.47 6.20
C LEU A 23 16.50 4.54 4.76
N GLU A 24 15.86 5.32 3.89
CA GLU A 24 16.34 5.56 2.52
C GLU A 24 17.75 6.15 2.52
N ILE A 25 18.01 7.12 3.42
CA ILE A 25 19.32 7.78 3.56
C ILE A 25 20.35 6.78 4.09
N GLU A 26 20.01 6.00 5.12
CA GLU A 26 20.91 5.02 5.72
C GLU A 26 21.31 3.93 4.72
N ILE A 27 20.35 3.34 4.02
CA ILE A 27 20.61 2.36 2.96
C ILE A 27 21.45 2.99 1.85
N SER A 28 21.13 4.21 1.41
CA SER A 28 21.90 4.89 0.37
C SER A 28 23.37 5.10 0.78
N LYS A 29 23.63 5.45 2.05
CA LYS A 29 24.98 5.60 2.60
C LYS A 29 25.70 4.26 2.74
N MET A 30 25.03 3.24 3.26
CA MET A 30 25.61 1.91 3.49
C MET A 30 26.05 1.24 2.19
N TRP A 31 25.24 1.35 1.15
CA TRP A 31 25.49 0.68 -0.13
C TRP A 31 26.14 1.60 -1.16
N ASN A 32 26.29 2.90 -0.88
CA ASN A 32 26.74 3.93 -1.82
C ASN A 32 25.95 3.91 -3.15
N LEU A 33 24.64 3.65 -3.06
CA LEU A 33 23.71 3.54 -4.19
C LEU A 33 22.57 4.54 -4.05
N LYS A 34 21.95 4.90 -5.19
CA LYS A 34 20.76 5.76 -5.21
C LYS A 34 19.53 4.94 -4.81
N THR A 35 19.06 5.12 -3.59
CA THR A 35 17.86 4.47 -3.04
C THR A 35 16.66 5.40 -3.18
N LYS A 36 15.46 4.83 -3.40
CA LYS A 36 14.21 5.58 -3.42
C LYS A 36 13.09 4.80 -2.75
N THR A 37 12.35 5.45 -1.86
CA THR A 37 11.16 4.88 -1.24
C THR A 37 9.95 5.02 -2.18
N ILE A 38 9.29 3.90 -2.46
CA ILE A 38 8.08 3.85 -3.28
C ILE A 38 6.92 3.38 -2.38
N PRO A 39 6.01 4.28 -1.96
CA PRO A 39 4.90 3.93 -1.09
C PRO A 39 3.79 3.22 -1.89
N VAL A 40 3.46 1.99 -1.52
CA VAL A 40 2.26 1.29 -1.97
C VAL A 40 1.27 1.26 -0.82
N VAL A 41 0.18 2.01 -0.95
CA VAL A 41 -0.89 2.10 0.06
C VAL A 41 -2.22 1.71 -0.58
N ILE A 42 -2.77 0.60 -0.09
CA ILE A 42 -4.07 0.08 -0.52
C ILE A 42 -4.93 -0.06 0.74
N GLY A 43 -6.13 0.49 0.70
CA GLY A 43 -7.11 0.35 1.79
C GLY A 43 -7.59 -1.09 1.91
N ALA A 44 -8.09 -1.47 3.09
CA ALA A 44 -8.60 -2.83 3.34
C ALA A 44 -9.70 -3.27 2.36
N LEU A 45 -10.50 -2.32 1.86
CA LEU A 45 -11.54 -2.54 0.84
C LEU A 45 -11.02 -2.36 -0.59
N GLY A 46 -9.70 -2.35 -0.79
CA GLY A 46 -9.08 -2.19 -2.10
C GLY A 46 -9.01 -0.74 -2.58
N MET A 47 -9.18 0.26 -1.71
CA MET A 47 -9.04 1.65 -2.12
C MET A 47 -7.60 1.95 -2.53
N ILE A 48 -7.42 2.58 -3.70
CA ILE A 48 -6.11 2.95 -4.23
C ILE A 48 -5.97 4.48 -4.19
N ALA A 49 -4.79 4.98 -3.82
CA ALA A 49 -4.50 6.42 -3.86
C ALA A 49 -4.36 6.91 -5.31
N LYS A 50 -4.80 8.14 -5.60
CA LYS A 50 -4.74 8.74 -6.95
C LYS A 50 -3.36 8.72 -7.62
N TRP A 51 -2.28 8.81 -6.83
CA TRP A 51 -0.90 8.86 -7.33
C TRP A 51 -0.19 7.51 -7.31
N ALA A 52 -0.90 6.42 -6.98
CA ALA A 52 -0.30 5.12 -6.81
C ALA A 52 0.29 4.56 -8.12
N ASP A 53 -0.30 4.86 -9.28
CA ASP A 53 0.24 4.44 -10.58
C ASP A 53 1.59 5.11 -10.90
N CYS A 54 1.76 6.39 -10.52
CA CYS A 54 3.04 7.10 -10.66
C CYS A 54 4.14 6.45 -9.81
N TYR A 55 3.79 5.92 -8.64
CA TYR A 55 4.72 5.17 -7.80
C TYR A 55 5.08 3.81 -8.40
N LEU A 56 4.11 3.06 -8.93
CA LEU A 56 4.37 1.76 -9.56
C LEU A 56 5.21 1.85 -10.83
N ALA A 57 5.06 2.92 -11.62
CA ALA A 57 5.86 3.14 -12.83
C ALA A 57 7.37 3.31 -12.54
N GLN A 58 7.75 3.53 -11.29
CA GLN A 58 9.15 3.63 -10.87
C GLN A 58 9.76 2.27 -10.52
N ILE A 59 8.94 1.23 -10.38
CA ILE A 59 9.39 -0.13 -10.11
C ILE A 59 9.72 -0.79 -11.46
N PRO A 60 10.95 -1.29 -11.65
CA PRO A 60 11.28 -2.02 -12.86
C PRO A 60 10.37 -3.24 -13.03
N GLY A 61 9.79 -3.40 -14.22
CA GLY A 61 8.81 -4.44 -14.52
C GLY A 61 7.35 -3.98 -14.52
N ASN A 62 7.07 -2.72 -14.17
CA ASN A 62 5.74 -2.08 -14.28
C ASN A 62 4.59 -2.97 -13.76
N PRO A 63 4.59 -3.32 -12.47
CA PRO A 63 3.57 -4.18 -11.90
C PRO A 63 2.18 -3.55 -12.06
N LYS A 64 1.19 -4.36 -12.44
CA LYS A 64 -0.18 -3.87 -12.66
C LYS A 64 -0.88 -3.63 -11.33
N MET A 65 -1.42 -2.41 -11.15
CA MET A 65 -2.14 -2.02 -9.94
C MET A 65 -3.27 -2.98 -9.58
N ALA A 66 -4.03 -3.45 -10.58
CA ALA A 66 -5.14 -4.38 -10.39
C ALA A 66 -4.69 -5.71 -9.76
N GLU A 67 -3.51 -6.21 -10.09
CA GLU A 67 -2.96 -7.44 -9.52
C GLU A 67 -2.55 -7.23 -8.06
N ILE A 68 -1.88 -6.11 -7.76
CA ILE A 68 -1.49 -5.75 -6.40
C ILE A 68 -2.75 -5.60 -5.51
N GLN A 69 -3.76 -4.89 -6.01
CA GLN A 69 -5.04 -4.72 -5.30
C GLN A 69 -5.72 -6.07 -5.02
N LYS A 70 -5.76 -6.97 -6.02
CA LYS A 70 -6.31 -8.31 -5.86
C LYS A 70 -5.59 -9.12 -4.79
N ILE A 71 -4.25 -9.04 -4.74
CA ILE A 71 -3.44 -9.71 -3.71
C ILE A 71 -3.81 -9.18 -2.31
N VAL A 72 -3.88 -7.86 -2.14
CA VAL A 72 -4.22 -7.22 -0.86
C VAL A 72 -5.63 -7.61 -0.40
N LEU A 73 -6.61 -7.58 -1.31
CA LEU A 73 -7.99 -7.97 -1.01
C LEU A 73 -8.08 -9.44 -0.62
N THR A 74 -7.37 -10.33 -1.32
CA THR A 74 -7.35 -11.77 -1.01
C THR A 74 -6.72 -12.04 0.34
N GLY A 75 -5.62 -11.35 0.67
CA GLY A 75 -4.97 -11.42 1.98
C GLY A 75 -5.90 -10.93 3.10
N THR A 76 -6.56 -9.79 2.89
CA THR A 76 -7.54 -9.23 3.84
C THR A 76 -8.70 -10.20 4.06
N ALA A 77 -9.28 -10.76 2.99
CA ALA A 77 -10.35 -11.75 3.07
C ALA A 77 -9.90 -13.05 3.78
N HIS A 78 -8.65 -13.48 3.59
CA HIS A 78 -8.10 -14.63 4.32
C HIS A 78 -8.00 -14.35 5.83
N ILE A 79 -7.48 -13.19 6.21
CA ILE A 79 -7.40 -12.76 7.62
C ILE A 79 -8.80 -12.69 8.24
N LEU A 80 -9.76 -12.09 7.53
CA LEU A 80 -11.14 -11.99 7.99
C LEU A 80 -11.78 -13.37 8.21
N ARG A 81 -11.60 -14.33 7.28
CA ARG A 81 -12.12 -15.71 7.45
C ARG A 81 -11.53 -16.45 8.65
N LYS A 82 -10.31 -16.11 9.06
CA LYS A 82 -9.69 -16.69 10.27
C LYS A 82 -10.22 -16.08 11.56
N ILE A 83 -10.45 -14.77 11.57
CA ILE A 83 -10.83 -14.00 12.77
C ILE A 83 -12.33 -14.02 13.00
N LEU A 84 -13.10 -13.92 11.92
CA LEU A 84 -14.55 -14.07 11.94
C LEU A 84 -14.83 -15.55 11.65
N PRO A 85 -14.95 -16.41 12.67
CA PRO A 85 -15.45 -17.76 12.45
C PRO A 85 -16.77 -17.63 11.71
N MET A 86 -16.94 -18.40 10.65
CA MET A 86 -18.20 -18.46 9.92
C MET A 86 -19.27 -18.87 10.92
N GLN A 87 -20.07 -17.92 11.40
CA GLN A 87 -21.35 -18.22 12.04
C GLN A 87 -22.18 -18.80 10.90
N SER A 88 -22.13 -20.13 10.78
CA SER A 88 -22.98 -20.90 9.89
C SER A 88 -24.41 -20.48 10.20
N GLN A 89 -25.07 -19.81 9.26
CA GLN A 89 -26.50 -19.57 9.34
C GLN A 89 -27.17 -20.95 9.39
N ALA A 90 -27.89 -21.20 10.49
CA ALA A 90 -28.89 -22.25 10.60
C ALA A 90 -30.17 -21.84 9.87
#